data_AF-A0AAT9TQZ0-F1
#
_entry.id   AF-A0AAT9TQZ0-F1
#
_cell.length_a   1.000
_cell.length_b   1.000
_cell.length_c   1.000
_cell.angle_alpha   90.00
_cell.angle_beta   90.00
_cell.angle_gamma   90.00
#
_symmetry.space_group_name_H-M   'P 1'
#
loop_
_entity.id
_entity.type
_entity.pdbx_description
1 polymer ?
#
loop_
_entity_poly.entity_id
_entity_poly.type
_entity_poly.pdbx_seq_one_letter_code
_entity_poly.pdbx_strand_id
1 'polypeptide(L)'
;MQKKLDALSQIVAECRAMPFPPGFRGLDVEDQDMVMLDADTAGYVSRVLVGPLPEPARGGLIRLVGVFEKVLPAISDEYARKYYTRARDAAALAAEIEVMRDE
;
A
#
# COMPACT_ATOMS: atom_id res chain seq x y z
N MET A 1 11.47 -11.95 -10.78
CA MET A 1 11.70 -10.62 -10.19
C MET A 1 11.24 -9.48 -11.10
N GLN A 2 11.86 -9.24 -12.26
CA GLN A 2 11.56 -8.07 -13.12
C GLN A 2 10.05 -7.87 -13.42
N LYS A 3 9.34 -8.92 -13.86
CA LYS A 3 7.89 -8.85 -14.13
C LYS A 3 7.06 -8.35 -12.94
N LYS A 4 7.44 -8.70 -11.70
CA LYS A 4 6.74 -8.24 -10.49
C LYS A 4 7.05 -6.76 -10.19
N LEU A 5 8.29 -6.32 -10.42
CA LEU A 5 8.65 -4.90 -10.31
C LEU A 5 7.92 -4.05 -11.35
N ASP A 6 7.80 -4.54 -12.59
CA ASP A 6 7.04 -3.86 -13.65
C ASP A 6 5.56 -3.75 -13.28
N ALA A 7 4.96 -4.84 -12.78
CA ALA A 7 3.58 -4.85 -12.29
C ALA A 7 3.39 -3.90 -11.09
N LEU A 8 4.32 -3.88 -10.13
CA LEU A 8 4.28 -2.95 -9.00
C LEU A 8 4.35 -1.50 -9.47
N SER A 9 5.24 -1.20 -10.43
CA SER A 9 5.37 0.13 -11.03
C SER A 9 4.08 0.55 -11.73
N GLN A 10 3.39 -0.39 -12.40
CA GLN A 10 2.11 -0.11 -13.03
C GLN A 10 1.03 0.22 -11.99
N ILE A 11 0.87 -0.58 -10.93
CA ILE A 11 -0.13 -0.33 -9.88
C ILE A 11 0.13 1.03 -9.21
N VAL A 12 1.40 1.39 -8.97
CA VAL A 12 1.76 2.71 -8.41
C VAL A 12 1.36 3.85 -9.32
N ALA A 13 1.59 3.71 -10.63
CA ALA A 13 1.17 4.71 -11.60
C ALA A 13 -0.35 4.87 -11.62
N GLU A 14 -1.10 3.77 -11.54
CA GLU A 14 -2.55 3.77 -11.42
C GLU A 14 -3.00 4.48 -10.14
N CYS A 15 -2.40 4.17 -8.98
CA CYS A 15 -2.72 4.82 -7.70
C CYS A 15 -2.44 6.32 -7.73
N ARG A 16 -1.31 6.76 -8.31
CA ARG A 16 -0.95 8.18 -8.45
C ARG A 16 -1.92 8.96 -9.35
N ALA A 17 -2.54 8.29 -10.33
CA ALA A 17 -3.53 8.90 -11.21
C ALA A 17 -4.91 9.03 -10.55
N MET A 18 -5.15 8.32 -9.44
CA MET A 18 -6.40 8.43 -8.69
C MET A 18 -6.32 9.60 -7.70
N PRO A 19 -7.29 10.53 -7.70
CA PRO A 19 -7.36 11.55 -6.65
C PRO A 19 -7.59 10.90 -5.28
N PHE A 20 -6.95 11.43 -4.25
CA PHE A 20 -7.19 10.95 -2.89
C PHE A 20 -8.69 11.06 -2.52
N PRO A 21 -9.30 10.04 -1.87
CA PRO A 21 -10.74 10.00 -1.63
C PRO A 21 -11.25 11.24 -0.88
N PRO A 22 -12.25 11.97 -1.43
CA PRO A 22 -12.86 13.10 -0.73
C PRO A 22 -13.43 12.67 0.63
N GLY A 23 -13.21 13.49 1.66
CA GLY A 23 -13.70 13.19 3.01
C GLY A 23 -12.85 12.22 3.83
N PHE A 24 -11.81 11.62 3.24
CA PHE A 24 -10.87 10.73 3.96
C PHE A 24 -9.65 11.48 4.53
N ARG A 25 -9.55 12.79 4.32
CA ARG A 25 -8.48 13.59 4.92
C ARG A 25 -8.78 13.84 6.40
N GLY A 26 -7.89 13.39 7.29
CA GLY A 26 -8.09 13.46 8.73
C GLY A 26 -9.21 12.56 9.24
N LEU A 27 -9.63 11.58 8.43
CA LEU A 27 -10.55 10.53 8.85
C LEU A 27 -9.73 9.38 9.44
N ASP A 28 -10.17 8.88 10.58
CA ASP A 28 -9.70 7.63 11.16
C ASP A 28 -10.68 6.49 10.85
N VAL A 29 -10.18 5.35 10.40
CA VAL A 29 -10.94 4.11 10.21
C VAL A 29 -10.19 2.98 10.90
N GLU A 30 -10.84 2.26 11.82
CA GLU A 30 -10.19 1.18 12.60
C GLU A 30 -8.90 1.64 13.31
N ASP A 31 -8.94 2.83 13.93
CA ASP A 31 -7.80 3.50 14.58
C ASP A 31 -6.63 3.83 13.64
N GLN A 32 -6.89 3.93 12.33
CA GLN A 32 -5.89 4.29 11.32
C GLN A 32 -6.23 5.60 10.63
N ASP A 33 -5.29 6.55 10.68
CA ASP A 33 -5.35 7.76 9.88
C ASP A 33 -5.18 7.37 8.40
N MET A 34 -6.19 7.70 7.61
CA MET A 34 -6.28 7.27 6.22
C MET A 34 -5.25 7.99 5.32
N VAL A 35 -4.81 9.20 5.68
CA VAL A 35 -3.73 9.91 4.98
C VAL A 35 -2.38 9.26 5.28
N MET A 36 -2.14 8.87 6.54
CA MET A 36 -0.93 8.17 6.93
C MET A 36 -0.85 6.79 6.30
N LEU A 37 -1.97 6.07 6.23
CA LEU A 37 -2.04 4.77 5.56
C LEU A 37 -1.65 4.85 4.06
N ASP A 38 -2.14 5.88 3.35
CA ASP A 38 -1.75 6.13 1.96
C ASP A 38 -0.26 6.52 1.83
N ALA A 39 0.20 7.45 2.68
CA ALA A 39 1.57 7.92 2.68
C ALA A 39 2.58 6.81 2.97
N ASP A 40 2.31 5.96 3.97
CA ASP A 40 3.14 4.80 4.31
C ASP A 40 3.18 3.81 3.15
N THR A 41 2.02 3.54 2.52
CA THR A 41 1.94 2.68 1.33
C THR A 41 2.83 3.21 0.20
N ALA A 42 2.68 4.49 -0.15
CA ALA A 42 3.49 5.13 -1.18
C ALA A 42 4.99 5.08 -0.84
N GLY A 43 5.34 5.28 0.44
CA GLY A 43 6.70 5.23 0.95
C GLY A 43 7.35 3.87 0.79
N TYR A 44 6.71 2.80 1.28
CA TYR A 44 7.26 1.44 1.17
C TYR A 44 7.36 0.98 -0.28
N VAL A 45 6.29 1.15 -1.05
CA VAL A 45 6.25 0.68 -2.43
C VAL A 45 7.31 1.38 -3.30
N SER A 46 7.47 2.69 -3.13
CA SER A 46 8.51 3.45 -3.85
C SER A 46 9.91 2.97 -3.48
N ARG A 47 10.16 2.62 -2.21
CA ARG A 47 11.46 2.07 -1.79
C ARG A 47 11.70 0.68 -2.37
N VAL A 48 10.72 -0.21 -2.35
CA VAL A 48 10.83 -1.57 -2.93
C VAL A 48 11.18 -1.52 -4.43
N LEU A 49 10.59 -0.57 -5.18
CA LEU A 49 10.93 -0.35 -6.59
C LEU A 49 12.39 0.05 -6.82
N VAL A 50 13.01 0.75 -5.87
CA VAL A 50 14.43 1.18 -5.95
C VAL A 50 15.37 0.05 -5.51
N GLY A 51 15.00 -0.73 -4.50
CA GLY A 51 15.86 -1.78 -3.95
C GLY A 51 15.27 -2.45 -2.70
N PRO A 52 15.98 -3.42 -2.11
CA PRO A 52 15.54 -4.13 -0.92
C PRO A 52 15.32 -3.19 0.27
N LEU A 53 14.32 -3.50 1.10
CA LEU A 53 14.10 -2.78 2.36
C LEU A 53 15.05 -3.31 3.45
N PRO A 54 15.72 -2.41 4.20
CA PRO A 54 16.41 -2.81 5.41
C PRO A 54 15.40 -3.16 6.51
N GLU A 55 15.78 -4.00 7.47
CA GLU A 55 15.06 -4.05 8.74
C GLU A 55 15.24 -2.72 9.50
N PRO A 56 14.22 -2.19 10.18
CA PRO A 56 12.90 -2.79 10.48
C PRO A 56 11.80 -2.50 9.44
N ALA A 57 12.14 -1.89 8.30
CA ALA A 57 11.16 -1.40 7.33
C ALA A 57 10.37 -2.54 6.66
N ARG A 58 11.00 -3.69 6.43
CA ARG A 58 10.31 -4.88 5.91
C ARG A 58 9.22 -5.37 6.85
N GLY A 59 9.50 -5.47 8.15
CA GLY A 59 8.47 -5.77 9.15
C GLY A 59 7.34 -4.73 9.19
N GLY A 60 7.64 -3.46 8.90
CA GLY A 60 6.65 -2.41 8.74
C GLY A 60 5.70 -2.63 7.57
N LEU A 61 6.22 -3.02 6.40
CA LEU A 61 5.43 -3.35 5.22
C LEU A 61 4.47 -4.52 5.46
N ILE A 62 4.91 -5.57 6.16
CA ILE A 62 4.04 -6.72 6.51
C ILE A 62 2.89 -6.26 7.42
N ARG A 63 3.18 -5.43 8.43
CA ARG A 63 2.13 -4.86 9.30
C ARG A 63 1.15 -4.00 8.52
N LEU A 64 1.64 -3.19 7.58
CA LEU A 64 0.82 -2.35 6.72
C LEU A 64 -0.19 -3.18 5.90
N VAL A 65 0.25 -4.31 5.32
CA VAL A 65 -0.65 -5.24 4.61
C VAL A 65 -1.75 -5.75 5.54
N GLY A 66 -1.41 -6.11 6.78
CA GLY A 66 -2.40 -6.54 7.78
C GLY A 66 -3.36 -5.45 8.24
N VAL A 67 -2.94 -4.18 8.23
CA VAL A 67 -3.82 -3.03 8.51
C VAL A 67 -4.94 -2.92 7.47
N PHE A 68 -4.61 -3.12 6.19
CA PHE A 68 -5.62 -3.08 5.13
C PHE A 68 -6.73 -4.12 5.29
N GLU A 69 -6.43 -5.30 5.85
CA GLU A 69 -7.44 -6.34 6.11
C GLU A 69 -8.50 -5.91 7.12
N LYS A 70 -8.17 -4.99 8.03
CA LYS A 70 -9.09 -4.41 9.00
C LYS A 70 -9.84 -3.21 8.43
N VAL A 71 -9.11 -2.30 7.78
CA VAL A 71 -9.64 -1.03 7.29
C VAL A 71 -10.60 -1.22 6.11
N LEU A 72 -10.27 -2.09 5.14
CA LEU A 72 -11.06 -2.22 3.90
C LEU A 72 -12.53 -2.61 4.13
N PRO A 73 -12.87 -3.58 5.02
CA PRO A 73 -14.26 -3.89 5.34
C PRO A 73 -15.04 -2.72 5.97
N ALA A 74 -14.37 -1.81 6.67
CA ALA A 74 -14.99 -0.67 7.36
C ALA A 74 -15.27 0.53 6.43
N ILE A 75 -14.73 0.52 5.21
CA ILE A 75 -14.96 1.59 4.22
C ILE A 75 -16.27 1.33 3.47
N SER A 76 -17.30 2.12 3.77
CA SER A 76 -18.60 2.08 3.07
C SER A 76 -18.58 2.83 1.74
N ASP A 77 -17.74 3.85 1.59
CA ASP A 77 -17.63 4.64 0.36
C ASP A 77 -17.00 3.81 -0.76
N GLU A 78 -17.71 3.66 -1.88
CA GLU A 78 -17.30 2.78 -2.97
C GLU A 78 -15.98 3.24 -3.62
N TYR A 79 -15.80 4.56 -3.78
CA TYR A 79 -14.60 5.11 -4.39
C TYR A 79 -13.38 4.93 -3.49
N ALA A 80 -13.51 5.26 -2.21
CA ALA A 80 -12.46 5.07 -1.22
C ALA A 80 -12.09 3.59 -1.07
N ARG A 81 -13.08 2.70 -1.06
CA ARG A 81 -12.82 1.25 -1.01
C ARG A 81 -12.03 0.80 -2.24
N LYS A 82 -12.40 1.26 -3.44
CA LYS A 82 -11.65 0.96 -4.67
C LYS A 82 -10.21 1.52 -4.62
N TYR A 83 -10.05 2.74 -4.11
CA TYR A 83 -8.75 3.39 -3.95
C TYR A 83 -7.84 2.59 -3.01
N TYR A 84 -8.30 2.32 -1.78
CA TYR A 84 -7.50 1.59 -0.80
C TYR A 84 -7.30 0.12 -1.14
N THR A 85 -8.19 -0.52 -1.91
CA THR A 85 -7.92 -1.86 -2.47
C THR A 85 -6.71 -1.83 -3.38
N ARG A 86 -6.56 -0.81 -4.23
CA ARG A 86 -5.36 -0.70 -5.10
C ARG A 86 -4.10 -0.36 -4.32
N ALA A 87 -4.20 0.45 -3.27
CA ALA A 87 -3.10 0.67 -2.33
C ALA A 87 -2.67 -0.65 -1.64
N ARG A 88 -3.63 -1.46 -1.17
CA ARG A 88 -3.40 -2.79 -0.60
C ARG A 88 -2.72 -3.73 -1.58
N ASP A 89 -3.17 -3.78 -2.83
CA ASP A 89 -2.59 -4.64 -3.85
C ASP A 89 -1.14 -4.26 -4.16
N ALA A 90 -0.82 -2.96 -4.18
CA ALA A 90 0.55 -2.47 -4.30
C ALA A 90 1.41 -2.92 -3.10
N ALA A 91 0.91 -2.74 -1.87
CA ALA A 91 1.62 -3.12 -0.65
C ALA A 91 1.87 -4.64 -0.59
N ALA A 92 0.86 -5.44 -0.94
CA ALA A 92 0.97 -6.91 -0.95
C ALA A 92 2.01 -7.37 -1.99
N LEU A 93 1.97 -6.85 -3.21
CA LEU A 93 2.96 -7.18 -4.23
C LEU A 93 4.37 -6.73 -3.85
N ALA A 94 4.51 -5.57 -3.19
CA ALA A 94 5.78 -5.12 -2.65
C ALA A 94 6.31 -6.08 -1.57
N ALA A 95 5.45 -6.58 -0.67
CA ALA A 95 5.84 -7.55 0.34
C ALA A 95 6.29 -8.88 -0.29
N GLU A 96 5.60 -9.36 -1.33
CA GLU A 96 6.03 -10.54 -2.08
C GLU A 96 7.40 -10.37 -2.75
N ILE A 97 7.69 -9.18 -3.29
CA ILE A 97 9.00 -8.88 -3.88
C ILE A 97 10.09 -8.93 -2.81
N GLU A 98 9.83 -8.39 -1.63
CA GLU A 98 10.77 -8.43 -0.50
C GLU A 98 11.05 -9.87 -0.07
N VAL A 99 10.03 -10.71 0.07
CA VAL A 99 10.21 -12.15 0.38
C VAL A 99 11.08 -12.84 -0.67
N MET A 100 10.81 -12.60 -1.95
CA MET A 100 11.60 -13.18 -3.05
C MET A 100 13.05 -12.65 -3.15
N ARG A 101 13.40 -11.57 -2.45
CA ARG A 101 14.77 -11.05 -2.39
C ARG A 101 15.60 -11.71 -1.28
N ASP A 102 14.93 -12.32 -0.31
CA ASP A 102 15.58 -13.04 0.80
C ASP A 102 15.82 -14.53 0.47
N GLU A 103 15.21 -15.04 -0.61
CA GLU A 103 15.42 -16.37 -1.19
C GLU A 103 16.60 -16.40 -2.19
#